data_AF-A0A318V1X3-F1
#
_entry.id   AF-A0A318V1X3-F1
#
_cell.length_a   1.000
_cell.length_b   1.000
_cell.length_c   1.000
_cell.angle_alpha   90.00
_cell.angle_beta   90.00
_cell.angle_gamma   90.00
#
_symmetry.space_group_name_H-M   'P 1'
#
loop_
_entity.id
_entity.type
_entity.pdbx_description
1 polymer ?
#
loop_
_entity_poly.entity_id
_entity_poly.type
_entity_poly.pdbx_seq_one_letter_code
_entity_poly.pdbx_strand_id
1 'polypeptide(L)'
;MKNVIYIENKRFCIESDSSQIRDEERYCAIKDSINRRAALPKSSFDWGGIYTDAESLAETAGIDLIIASYFTVAAFKTQGFRGFANGLALVNAALLNQSTNDLKQHKLNKGLVGWIKKEIISDIGKLEPNYDALRDLYRCERECQILDDVLGDQQEMYEGAFEEVALQLLQHIERLEMRYHRSEKVQERVVEELSKFSWNDTVLVVAASLISAAFTFVVMTYLPK
;
A
#
# COMPACT_ATOMS: atom_id res chain seq x y z
N MET A 1 14.73 23.83 11.06
CA MET A 1 14.75 22.87 12.19
C MET A 1 14.61 21.50 11.58
N LYS A 2 15.67 20.71 11.74
CA LYS A 2 15.74 19.35 11.22
C LYS A 2 15.05 18.42 12.21
N ASN A 3 13.94 17.83 11.78
CA ASN A 3 13.24 16.80 12.54
C ASN A 3 13.65 15.42 12.01
N VAL A 4 13.80 14.44 12.89
CA VAL A 4 14.16 13.07 12.51
C VAL A 4 13.04 12.16 12.94
N ILE A 5 12.49 11.41 11.99
CA ILE A 5 11.47 10.41 12.26
C ILE A 5 11.94 9.03 11.80
N TYR A 6 11.30 7.99 12.35
CA TYR A 6 11.56 6.61 11.99
C TYR A 6 10.30 5.99 11.42
N ILE A 7 10.40 5.48 10.20
CA ILE A 7 9.33 4.76 9.52
C ILE A 7 9.87 3.37 9.20
N GLU A 8 9.24 2.33 9.72
CA GLU A 8 9.70 0.93 9.53
C GLU A 8 11.18 0.70 9.89
N ASN A 9 11.64 1.28 11.00
CA ASN A 9 13.04 1.25 11.47
C ASN A 9 14.04 1.97 10.55
N LYS A 10 13.56 2.70 9.54
CA LYS A 10 14.39 3.51 8.66
C LYS A 10 14.31 4.98 9.06
N ARG A 11 15.47 5.63 9.09
CA ARG A 11 15.62 7.03 9.52
C ARG A 11 15.31 7.97 8.37
N PHE A 12 14.47 8.97 8.61
CA PHE A 12 14.19 10.05 7.67
C PHE A 12 14.39 11.40 8.35
N CYS A 13 15.09 12.31 7.67
CA CYS A 13 15.28 13.67 8.11
C CYS A 13 14.35 14.61 7.34
N ILE A 14 13.63 15.46 8.06
CA ILE A 14 12.65 16.41 7.53
C ILE A 14 13.14 17.80 7.83
N GLU A 15 13.22 18.63 6.81
CA GLU A 15 13.73 19.99 6.93
C GLU A 15 12.61 21.02 6.87
N SER A 16 12.50 21.84 7.93
CA SER A 16 11.47 22.90 7.99
C SER A 16 11.81 24.08 7.08
N ASP A 17 13.10 24.31 6.83
CA ASP A 17 13.60 25.38 5.96
C ASP A 17 14.13 24.76 4.67
N SER A 18 13.30 24.75 3.64
CA SER A 18 13.66 24.22 2.32
C SER A 18 14.92 24.86 1.73
N SER A 19 15.32 26.08 2.13
CA SER A 19 16.53 26.70 1.59
C SER A 19 17.80 25.91 1.89
N GLN A 20 17.81 25.15 2.98
CA GLN A 20 18.97 24.35 3.42
C GLN A 20 19.26 23.13 2.53
N ILE A 21 18.28 22.68 1.73
CA ILE A 21 18.38 21.46 0.93
C ILE A 21 18.21 21.70 -0.57
N ARG A 22 17.92 22.93 -0.99
CA ARG A 22 17.59 23.26 -2.39
C ARG A 22 18.78 23.22 -3.34
N ASP A 23 19.98 23.43 -2.81
CA ASP A 23 21.23 23.41 -3.58
C ASP A 23 21.84 22.01 -3.66
N GLU A 24 21.25 21.02 -2.98
CA GLU A 24 21.67 19.62 -3.08
C GLU A 24 21.47 19.08 -4.49
N GLU A 25 22.50 18.45 -5.05
CA GLU A 25 22.47 17.93 -6.43
C GLU A 25 21.28 16.98 -6.65
N ARG A 26 21.02 16.11 -5.68
CA ARG A 26 19.88 15.17 -5.73
C ARG A 26 18.54 15.89 -5.69
N TYR A 27 18.40 16.97 -4.93
CA TYR A 27 17.16 17.75 -4.89
C TYR A 27 16.84 18.33 -6.28
N CYS A 28 17.84 18.92 -6.92
CA CYS A 28 17.73 19.44 -8.29
C CYS A 28 17.42 18.31 -9.30
N ALA A 29 18.15 17.19 -9.23
CA ALA A 29 17.97 16.05 -10.13
C ALA A 29 16.56 15.45 -10.06
N ILE A 30 15.99 15.31 -8.85
CA ILE A 30 14.61 14.85 -8.65
C ILE A 30 13.63 15.81 -9.32
N LYS A 31 13.75 17.12 -9.04
CA LYS A 31 12.84 18.13 -9.60
C LYS A 31 12.91 18.19 -11.11
N ASP A 32 14.11 18.16 -11.69
CA ASP A 32 14.30 18.19 -13.13
C ASP A 32 13.70 16.95 -13.80
N SER A 33 13.84 15.79 -13.16
CA SER A 33 13.24 14.55 -13.65
C SER A 33 11.71 14.64 -13.61
N ILE A 34 11.11 15.08 -12.50
CA ILE A 34 9.65 15.29 -12.40
C ILE A 34 9.15 16.32 -13.42
N ASN A 35 9.88 17.42 -13.65
CA ASN A 35 9.50 18.44 -14.63
C ASN A 35 9.55 17.91 -16.07
N ARG A 36 10.54 17.08 -16.40
CA ARG A 36 10.66 16.47 -17.74
C ARG A 36 9.63 15.38 -18.00
N ARG A 37 8.96 14.86 -16.96
CA ARG A 37 7.97 13.78 -17.07
C ARG A 37 6.88 14.06 -18.10
N ALA A 38 6.41 15.30 -18.21
CA ALA A 38 5.34 15.65 -19.14
C ALA A 38 5.71 15.41 -20.62
N ALA A 39 7.01 15.40 -20.94
CA ALA A 39 7.52 15.11 -22.28
C ALA A 39 7.72 13.61 -22.55
N LEU A 40 7.49 12.75 -21.56
CA LEU A 40 7.72 11.31 -21.65
C LEU A 40 6.39 10.53 -21.69
N PRO A 41 6.33 9.40 -22.40
CA PRO A 41 5.26 8.42 -22.21
C PRO A 41 5.15 8.01 -20.74
N LYS A 42 3.92 7.87 -20.23
CA LYS A 42 3.69 7.53 -18.80
C LYS A 42 4.40 6.24 -18.36
N SER A 43 4.52 5.26 -19.25
CA SER A 43 5.12 3.95 -18.98
C SER A 43 6.64 3.96 -18.96
N SER A 44 7.29 5.03 -19.43
CA SER A 44 8.76 5.12 -19.53
C SER A 44 9.39 6.02 -18.48
N PHE A 45 8.59 6.55 -17.54
CA PHE A 45 9.11 7.42 -16.49
C PHE A 45 9.73 6.58 -15.36
N ASP A 46 10.98 6.88 -15.02
CA ASP A 46 11.74 6.16 -13.99
C ASP A 46 11.35 6.59 -12.57
N TRP A 47 10.26 6.00 -12.06
CA TRP A 47 9.88 6.16 -10.67
C TRP A 47 10.86 5.52 -9.69
N GLY A 48 11.64 4.52 -10.12
CA GLY A 48 12.65 3.85 -9.30
C GLY A 48 13.82 4.77 -8.96
N GLY A 49 14.29 5.53 -9.94
CA GLY A 49 15.29 6.57 -9.76
C GLY A 49 14.82 7.65 -8.80
N ILE A 50 13.60 8.18 -8.99
CA ILE A 50 13.02 9.18 -8.06
C ILE A 50 12.93 8.64 -6.63
N TYR A 51 12.48 7.39 -6.46
CA TYR A 51 12.40 6.76 -5.15
C TYR A 51 13.77 6.70 -4.48
N THR A 52 14.76 6.18 -5.19
CA THR A 52 16.13 5.97 -4.67
C THR A 52 16.79 7.29 -4.30
N ASP A 53 16.68 8.31 -5.16
CA ASP A 53 17.27 9.61 -4.91
C ASP A 53 16.59 10.36 -3.77
N ALA A 54 15.26 10.33 -3.72
CA ALA A 54 14.50 10.98 -2.65
C ALA A 54 14.73 10.30 -1.30
N GLU A 55 14.82 8.96 -1.28
CA GLU A 55 15.15 8.19 -0.08
C GLU A 55 16.56 8.53 0.42
N SER A 56 17.56 8.50 -0.47
CA SER A 56 18.94 8.85 -0.14
C SER A 56 19.06 10.27 0.38
N LEU A 57 18.34 11.22 -0.23
CA LEU A 57 18.31 12.60 0.23
C LEU A 57 17.68 12.72 1.62
N ALA A 58 16.59 12.00 1.89
CA ALA A 58 15.91 12.01 3.18
C ALA A 58 16.76 11.40 4.31
N GLU A 59 17.58 10.39 4.02
CA GLU A 59 18.50 9.79 5.01
C GLU A 59 19.67 10.72 5.37
N THR A 60 20.06 11.61 4.46
CA THR A 60 21.30 12.41 4.55
C THR A 60 21.03 13.89 4.84
N ALA A 61 20.79 14.68 3.79
CA ALA A 61 20.57 16.13 3.89
C ALA A 61 19.22 16.47 4.51
N GLY A 62 18.18 15.69 4.18
CA GLY A 62 16.80 15.87 4.59
C GLY A 62 15.88 16.26 3.43
N ILE A 63 14.57 16.18 3.66
CA ILE A 63 13.56 16.50 2.67
C ILE A 63 12.55 17.53 3.17
N ASP A 64 12.02 18.33 2.26
CA ASP A 64 10.87 19.20 2.49
C ASP A 64 9.58 18.54 1.99
N LEU A 65 8.45 19.24 2.14
CA LEU A 65 7.15 18.73 1.68
C LEU A 65 7.12 18.43 0.16
N ILE A 66 7.89 19.16 -0.65
CA ILE A 66 7.94 18.96 -2.10
C ILE A 66 8.56 17.59 -2.41
N ILE A 67 9.74 17.32 -1.85
CA ILE A 67 10.40 16.03 -2.07
C ILE A 67 9.62 14.90 -1.38
N ALA A 68 9.06 15.12 -0.19
CA ALA A 68 8.18 14.14 0.46
C ALA A 68 7.00 13.75 -0.46
N SER A 69 6.39 14.71 -1.14
CA SER A 69 5.28 14.45 -2.08
C SER A 69 5.74 13.61 -3.28
N TYR A 70 6.91 13.92 -3.85
CA TYR A 70 7.48 13.14 -4.96
C TYR A 70 7.87 11.73 -4.53
N PHE A 71 8.48 11.60 -3.35
CA PHE A 71 8.78 10.32 -2.73
C PHE A 71 7.51 9.49 -2.56
N THR A 72 6.41 10.06 -2.06
CA THR A 72 5.15 9.33 -1.84
C THR A 72 4.63 8.67 -3.11
N VAL A 73 4.61 9.41 -4.22
CA VAL A 73 4.18 8.86 -5.50
C VAL A 73 5.19 7.81 -5.99
N ALA A 74 6.49 8.10 -5.95
CA ALA A 74 7.53 7.16 -6.38
C ALA A 74 7.52 5.85 -5.56
N ALA A 75 7.35 5.94 -4.25
CA ALA A 75 7.25 4.81 -3.33
C ALA A 75 6.00 3.98 -3.61
N PHE A 76 4.85 4.61 -3.87
CA PHE A 76 3.66 3.86 -4.29
C PHE A 76 3.87 3.14 -5.62
N LYS A 77 4.45 3.81 -6.62
CA LYS A 77 4.68 3.22 -7.96
C LYS A 77 5.70 2.07 -7.93
N THR A 78 6.60 2.05 -6.96
CA THR A 78 7.67 1.04 -6.86
C THR A 78 7.38 -0.06 -5.84
N GLN A 79 6.67 0.25 -4.75
CA GLN A 79 6.45 -0.66 -3.61
C GLN A 79 4.97 -0.86 -3.25
N GLY A 80 4.04 -0.30 -4.02
CA GLY A 80 2.61 -0.43 -3.76
C GLY A 80 2.18 0.22 -2.44
N PHE A 81 1.21 -0.40 -1.75
CA PHE A 81 0.61 0.16 -0.53
C PHE A 81 1.63 0.38 0.60
N ARG A 82 2.66 -0.46 0.72
CA ARG A 82 3.73 -0.26 1.71
C ARG A 82 4.46 1.06 1.49
N GLY A 83 4.90 1.31 0.26
CA GLY A 83 5.58 2.55 -0.11
C GLY A 83 4.67 3.76 0.04
N PHE A 84 3.38 3.60 -0.28
CA PHE A 84 2.41 4.67 -0.11
C PHE A 84 2.20 5.07 1.36
N ALA A 85 2.04 4.09 2.26
CA ALA A 85 1.94 4.35 3.69
C ALA A 85 3.20 5.07 4.22
N ASN A 86 4.39 4.63 3.81
CA ASN A 86 5.65 5.28 4.19
C ASN A 86 5.72 6.73 3.67
N GLY A 87 5.29 6.96 2.44
CA GLY A 87 5.24 8.30 1.85
C GLY A 87 4.25 9.23 2.53
N LEU A 88 3.03 8.75 2.82
CA LEU A 88 2.02 9.56 3.51
C LEU A 88 2.51 9.98 4.91
N ALA A 89 3.16 9.06 5.65
CA ALA A 89 3.77 9.40 6.93
C ALA A 89 4.85 10.51 6.81
N LEU A 90 5.66 10.51 5.74
CA LEU A 90 6.61 11.59 5.46
C LEU A 90 5.91 12.92 5.13
N VAL A 91 4.83 12.88 4.36
CA VAL A 91 4.03 14.07 4.02
C VAL A 91 3.42 14.68 5.29
N ASN A 92 2.81 13.86 6.14
CA ASN A 92 2.24 14.29 7.42
C ASN A 92 3.31 14.93 8.31
N ALA A 93 4.46 14.27 8.45
CA ALA A 93 5.55 14.81 9.25
C ALA A 93 6.16 16.08 8.65
N ALA A 94 6.22 16.20 7.32
CA ALA A 94 6.66 17.42 6.64
C ALA A 94 5.67 18.58 6.80
N LEU A 95 4.36 18.32 6.81
CA LEU A 95 3.33 19.31 7.09
C LEU A 95 3.40 19.80 8.54
N LEU A 96 3.56 18.88 9.50
CA LEU A 96 3.69 19.19 10.92
C LEU A 96 4.99 19.93 11.26
N ASN A 97 6.05 19.76 10.46
CA ASN A 97 7.35 20.40 10.67
C ASN A 97 7.45 21.80 10.02
N GLN A 98 6.39 22.35 9.44
CA GLN A 98 6.44 23.67 8.80
C GLN A 98 6.58 24.80 9.81
N SER A 99 7.47 25.76 9.53
CA SER A 99 7.69 26.92 10.39
C SER A 99 6.79 28.12 10.06
N THR A 100 6.07 28.07 8.93
CA THR A 100 5.23 29.18 8.45
C THR A 100 3.81 28.71 8.19
N ASN A 101 2.84 29.52 8.63
CA ASN A 101 1.41 29.25 8.50
C ASN A 101 0.73 30.36 7.68
N ASP A 102 1.28 30.67 6.50
CA ASP A 102 0.76 31.72 5.61
C ASP A 102 -0.11 31.14 4.48
N LEU A 103 -0.97 31.99 3.91
CA LEU A 103 -1.88 31.59 2.82
C LEU A 103 -1.16 31.04 1.57
N LYS A 104 0.09 31.43 1.33
CA LYS A 104 0.87 30.94 0.18
C LYS A 104 1.34 29.50 0.45
N GLN A 105 1.80 29.23 1.65
CA GLN A 105 2.20 27.90 2.11
C GLN A 105 1.00 26.95 2.10
N HIS A 106 -0.18 27.38 2.57
CA HIS A 106 -1.39 26.56 2.49
C HIS A 106 -1.78 26.20 1.07
N LYS A 107 -1.73 27.16 0.13
CA LYS A 107 -1.99 26.89 -1.29
C LYS A 107 -1.00 25.88 -1.88
N LEU A 108 0.28 25.97 -1.49
CA LEU A 108 1.30 25.01 -1.88
C LEU A 108 1.00 23.62 -1.31
N ASN A 109 0.71 23.51 -0.01
CA ASN A 109 0.37 22.26 0.66
C ASN A 109 -0.82 21.58 -0.05
N LYS A 110 -1.91 22.32 -0.30
CA LYS A 110 -3.07 21.83 -1.03
C LYS A 110 -2.73 21.39 -2.46
N GLY A 111 -1.91 22.17 -3.17
CA GLY A 111 -1.47 21.83 -4.52
C GLY A 111 -0.66 20.53 -4.57
N LEU A 112 0.23 20.31 -3.60
CA LEU A 112 1.05 19.11 -3.50
C LEU A 112 0.22 17.87 -3.14
N VAL A 113 -0.67 17.97 -2.16
CA VAL A 113 -1.59 16.88 -1.79
C VAL A 113 -2.53 16.53 -2.95
N GLY A 114 -3.09 17.54 -3.62
CA GLY A 114 -3.90 17.34 -4.82
C GLY A 114 -3.12 16.69 -5.97
N TRP A 115 -1.83 17.02 -6.11
CA TRP A 115 -0.95 16.37 -7.08
C TRP A 115 -0.73 14.89 -6.74
N ILE A 116 -0.44 14.54 -5.48
CA ILE A 116 -0.30 13.14 -5.05
C ILE A 116 -1.57 12.36 -5.41
N LYS A 117 -2.74 12.85 -5.00
CA LYS A 117 -4.05 12.23 -5.29
C LYS A 117 -4.19 11.94 -6.78
N LYS A 118 -3.97 12.95 -7.63
CA LYS A 118 -4.09 12.82 -9.09
C LYS A 118 -3.20 11.72 -9.68
N GLU A 119 -2.01 11.53 -9.12
CA GLU A 119 -1.04 10.56 -9.62
C GLU A 119 -1.36 9.11 -9.23
N ILE A 120 -2.04 8.90 -8.10
CA ILE A 120 -2.19 7.57 -7.49
C ILE A 120 -3.62 7.02 -7.56
N ILE A 121 -4.64 7.87 -7.63
CA ILE A 121 -6.03 7.42 -7.45
C ILE A 121 -6.52 6.43 -8.51
N SER A 122 -6.15 6.60 -9.77
CA SER A 122 -6.51 5.65 -10.81
C SER A 122 -5.82 4.29 -10.62
N ASP A 123 -4.66 4.27 -9.98
CA ASP A 123 -3.85 3.08 -9.83
C ASP A 123 -4.27 2.30 -8.60
N ILE A 124 -4.63 2.97 -7.49
CA ILE A 124 -5.24 2.33 -6.32
C ILE A 124 -6.45 1.48 -6.75
N GLY A 125 -7.40 2.08 -7.47
CA GLY A 125 -8.60 1.37 -7.91
C GLY A 125 -8.35 0.20 -8.88
N LYS A 126 -7.16 0.10 -9.50
CA LYS A 126 -6.78 -1.00 -10.39
C LYS A 126 -5.99 -2.11 -9.69
N LEU A 127 -5.47 -1.84 -8.49
CA LEU A 127 -4.70 -2.84 -7.76
C LEU A 127 -5.62 -3.94 -7.23
N GLU A 128 -5.13 -5.17 -7.25
CA GLU A 128 -5.77 -6.32 -6.63
C GLU A 128 -4.93 -6.79 -5.44
N PRO A 129 -4.98 -6.09 -4.28
CA PRO A 129 -4.22 -6.52 -3.12
C PRO A 129 -4.68 -7.89 -2.63
N ASN A 130 -3.74 -8.63 -2.04
CA ASN A 130 -3.98 -9.86 -1.31
C ASN A 130 -3.96 -9.59 0.21
N TYR A 131 -4.08 -10.64 1.01
CA TYR A 131 -4.12 -10.51 2.48
C TYR A 131 -2.83 -9.94 3.07
N ASP A 132 -1.67 -10.16 2.45
CA ASP A 132 -0.37 -9.64 2.93
C ASP A 132 -0.34 -8.10 2.92
N ALA A 133 -1.10 -7.48 2.00
CA ALA A 133 -1.21 -6.02 1.91
C ALA A 133 -2.16 -5.41 2.95
N LEU A 134 -2.91 -6.21 3.72
CA LEU A 134 -3.93 -5.71 4.64
C LEU A 134 -3.34 -4.76 5.69
N ARG A 135 -2.18 -5.10 6.24
CA ARG A 135 -1.45 -4.25 7.18
C ARG A 135 -1.15 -2.88 6.57
N ASP A 136 -0.63 -2.86 5.35
CA ASP A 136 -0.23 -1.61 4.69
C ASP A 136 -1.44 -0.80 4.24
N LEU A 137 -2.56 -1.44 3.87
CA LEU A 137 -3.82 -0.77 3.60
C LEU A 137 -4.35 -0.01 4.82
N TYR A 138 -4.37 -0.63 6.00
CA TYR A 138 -4.75 0.08 7.24
C TYR A 138 -3.79 1.21 7.60
N ARG A 139 -2.49 1.05 7.30
CA ARG A 139 -1.53 2.14 7.48
C ARG A 139 -1.83 3.30 6.53
N CYS A 140 -2.12 3.02 5.26
CA CYS A 140 -2.51 4.06 4.31
C CYS A 140 -3.75 4.81 4.79
N GLU A 141 -4.80 4.08 5.20
CA GLU A 141 -6.05 4.67 5.69
C GLU A 141 -5.81 5.59 6.90
N ARG A 142 -5.05 5.10 7.89
CA ARG A 142 -4.67 5.90 9.07
C ARG A 142 -3.93 7.18 8.68
N GLU A 143 -2.94 7.06 7.78
CA GLU A 143 -2.17 8.23 7.37
C GLU A 143 -3.01 9.21 6.52
N CYS A 144 -4.02 8.74 5.78
CA CYS A 144 -5.00 9.60 5.13
C CYS A 144 -5.85 10.36 6.16
N GLN A 145 -6.29 9.71 7.24
CA GLN A 145 -7.03 10.38 8.31
C GLN A 145 -6.18 11.46 8.97
N ILE A 146 -4.92 11.15 9.33
CA ILE A 146 -3.98 12.14 9.89
C ILE A 146 -3.78 13.31 8.93
N LEU A 147 -3.69 13.03 7.62
CA LEU A 147 -3.51 14.07 6.61
C LEU A 147 -4.72 15.02 6.55
N ASP A 148 -5.94 14.48 6.59
CA ASP A 148 -7.17 15.27 6.62
C ASP A 148 -7.26 16.07 7.92
N ASP A 149 -6.89 15.52 9.08
CA ASP A 149 -6.85 16.24 10.36
C ASP A 149 -5.85 17.41 10.32
N VAL A 150 -4.61 17.16 9.87
CA VAL A 150 -3.54 18.17 9.78
C VAL A 150 -3.92 19.32 8.84
N LEU A 151 -4.66 19.04 7.77
CA LEU A 151 -5.04 20.05 6.79
C LEU A 151 -6.38 20.72 7.13
N GLY A 152 -7.29 20.03 7.82
CA GLY A 152 -8.50 20.58 8.42
C GLY A 152 -8.20 21.63 9.48
N ASP A 153 -7.23 21.35 10.37
CA ASP A 153 -6.76 22.31 11.36
C ASP A 153 -6.15 23.58 10.72
N GLN A 154 -5.62 23.47 9.51
CA GLN A 154 -5.05 24.59 8.76
C GLN A 154 -6.10 25.46 8.06
N GLN A 155 -7.34 24.99 7.84
CA GLN A 155 -8.41 25.77 7.20
C GLN A 155 -9.83 25.16 7.31
N GLU A 156 -10.84 25.99 7.61
CA GLU A 156 -12.29 25.64 7.61
C GLU A 156 -12.86 25.16 6.24
N MET A 157 -12.06 25.12 5.17
CA MET A 157 -12.47 24.76 3.80
C MET A 157 -11.89 23.42 3.30
N TYR A 158 -11.28 22.62 4.18
CA TYR A 158 -10.57 21.39 3.83
C TYR A 158 -11.40 20.11 3.98
N GLU A 159 -12.70 20.14 3.68
CA GLU A 159 -13.51 18.93 3.78
C GLU A 159 -13.11 17.94 2.64
N GLY A 160 -12.49 16.82 3.02
CA GLY A 160 -12.38 15.61 2.21
C GLY A 160 -11.39 15.62 1.04
N ALA A 161 -10.23 16.30 1.14
CA ALA A 161 -9.28 16.33 0.02
C ALA A 161 -8.73 14.94 -0.35
N PHE A 162 -8.59 14.06 0.63
CA PHE A 162 -8.15 12.67 0.46
C PHE A 162 -9.26 11.63 0.65
N GLU A 163 -10.51 12.07 0.87
CA GLU A 163 -11.67 11.20 1.14
C GLU A 163 -11.86 10.11 0.09
N GLU A 164 -11.75 10.47 -1.20
CA GLU A 164 -11.89 9.50 -2.30
C GLU A 164 -10.81 8.41 -2.28
N VAL A 165 -9.58 8.77 -1.87
CA VAL A 165 -8.48 7.81 -1.69
C VAL A 165 -8.77 6.90 -0.51
N ALA A 166 -9.18 7.48 0.63
CA ALA A 166 -9.56 6.73 1.83
C ALA A 166 -10.70 5.74 1.55
N LEU A 167 -11.72 6.16 0.81
CA LEU A 167 -12.84 5.32 0.40
C LEU A 167 -12.36 4.10 -0.42
N GLN A 168 -11.47 4.30 -1.40
CA GLN A 168 -10.95 3.18 -2.19
C GLN A 168 -10.14 2.22 -1.31
N LEU A 169 -9.31 2.73 -0.39
CA LEU A 169 -8.56 1.90 0.55
C LEU A 169 -9.50 1.07 1.43
N LEU A 170 -10.54 1.67 1.99
CA LEU A 170 -11.56 0.97 2.79
C LEU A 170 -12.26 -0.13 1.97
N GLN A 171 -12.63 0.13 0.71
CA GLN A 171 -13.20 -0.90 -0.15
C GLN A 171 -12.26 -2.08 -0.39
N HIS A 172 -10.95 -1.84 -0.50
CA HIS A 172 -9.96 -2.93 -0.59
C HIS A 172 -9.88 -3.72 0.72
N ILE A 173 -9.85 -3.03 1.86
CA ILE A 173 -9.83 -3.64 3.20
C ILE A 173 -11.07 -4.53 3.38
N GLU A 174 -12.28 -3.98 3.21
CA GLU A 174 -13.54 -4.71 3.36
C GLU A 174 -13.58 -5.95 2.45
N ARG A 175 -13.12 -5.83 1.20
CA ARG A 175 -13.06 -6.95 0.25
C ARG A 175 -12.14 -8.06 0.76
N LEU A 176 -10.99 -7.72 1.32
CA LEU A 176 -10.03 -8.69 1.86
C LEU A 176 -10.57 -9.35 3.12
N GLU A 177 -11.14 -8.59 4.05
CA GLU A 177 -11.74 -9.11 5.27
C GLU A 177 -12.91 -10.05 4.95
N MET A 178 -13.81 -9.69 4.03
CA MET A 178 -14.91 -10.56 3.62
C MET A 178 -14.43 -11.87 3.01
N ARG A 179 -13.36 -11.83 2.20
CA ARG A 179 -12.75 -13.05 1.63
C ARG A 179 -12.16 -13.93 2.72
N TYR A 180 -11.47 -13.34 3.69
CA TYR A 180 -10.87 -14.05 4.82
C TYR A 180 -11.92 -14.75 5.70
N HIS A 181 -12.95 -14.02 6.14
CA HIS A 181 -14.03 -14.60 6.96
C HIS A 181 -14.79 -15.70 6.19
N ARG A 182 -14.91 -15.58 4.87
CA ARG A 182 -15.50 -16.65 4.04
C ARG A 182 -14.61 -17.88 4.01
N SER A 183 -13.29 -17.73 3.82
CA SER A 183 -12.36 -18.87 3.83
C SER A 183 -12.31 -19.57 5.18
N GLU A 184 -12.33 -18.81 6.28
CA GLU A 184 -12.35 -19.36 7.64
C GLU A 184 -13.61 -20.21 7.88
N LYS A 185 -14.79 -19.69 7.54
CA LYS A 185 -16.06 -20.45 7.62
C LYS A 185 -16.12 -21.69 6.71
N VAL A 186 -15.37 -21.69 5.61
CA VAL A 186 -15.24 -22.88 4.75
C VAL A 186 -14.31 -23.89 5.41
N GLN A 187 -13.19 -23.44 5.95
CA GLN A 187 -12.22 -24.29 6.63
C GLN A 187 -12.80 -24.91 7.91
N GLU A 188 -13.55 -24.15 8.70
CA GLU A 188 -14.31 -24.66 9.86
C GLU A 188 -15.29 -25.76 9.45
N ARG A 189 -16.06 -25.56 8.36
CA ARG A 189 -16.98 -26.58 7.85
C ARG A 189 -16.27 -27.83 7.36
N VAL A 190 -15.14 -27.69 6.68
CA VAL A 190 -14.33 -28.83 6.24
C VAL A 190 -13.78 -29.58 7.46
N VAL A 191 -13.28 -28.89 8.48
CA VAL A 191 -12.80 -29.51 9.72
C VAL A 191 -13.95 -30.21 10.45
N GLU A 192 -15.14 -29.60 10.50
CA GLU A 192 -16.32 -30.20 11.11
C GLU A 192 -16.76 -31.47 10.36
N GLU A 193 -16.79 -31.45 9.02
CA GLU A 193 -17.09 -32.63 8.20
C GLU A 193 -16.04 -33.74 8.38
N LEU A 194 -14.76 -33.38 8.40
CA LEU A 194 -13.68 -34.33 8.67
C LEU A 194 -13.75 -34.91 10.08
N SER A 195 -14.21 -34.14 11.07
CA SER A 195 -14.39 -34.60 12.45
C SER A 195 -15.57 -35.55 12.63
N LYS A 196 -16.59 -35.45 11.76
CA LYS A 196 -17.74 -36.35 11.72
C LYS A 196 -17.39 -37.70 11.08
N PHE A 197 -16.29 -37.76 10.34
CA PHE A 197 -15.83 -38.99 9.72
C PHE A 197 -15.24 -39.93 10.79
N SER A 198 -15.98 -40.98 11.13
CA SER A 198 -15.55 -41.98 12.10
C SER A 198 -14.45 -42.86 11.52
N TRP A 199 -13.55 -43.39 12.38
CA TRP A 199 -12.58 -44.42 11.98
C TRP A 199 -13.25 -45.62 11.29
N ASN A 200 -14.51 -45.92 11.64
CA ASN A 200 -15.29 -46.97 10.99
C ASN A 200 -15.68 -46.62 9.54
N ASP A 201 -15.90 -45.34 9.24
CA ASP A 201 -16.23 -44.88 7.89
C ASP A 201 -15.00 -44.93 6.98
N THR A 202 -13.82 -44.65 7.53
CA THR A 202 -12.53 -44.80 6.82
C THR A 202 -12.25 -46.27 6.49
N VAL A 203 -12.48 -47.16 7.45
CA VAL A 203 -12.31 -48.61 7.26
C VAL A 203 -13.33 -49.17 6.27
N LEU A 204 -14.59 -48.70 6.29
CA LEU A 204 -15.62 -49.10 5.34
C LEU A 204 -15.29 -48.66 3.90
N VAL A 205 -14.80 -47.43 3.71
CA VAL A 205 -14.40 -46.94 2.39
C VAL A 205 -13.20 -47.72 1.85
N VAL A 206 -12.19 -48.00 2.69
CA VAL A 206 -11.03 -48.81 2.29
C VAL A 206 -11.43 -50.27 2.01
N ALA A 207 -12.28 -50.87 2.84
CA ALA A 207 -12.78 -52.23 2.64
C ALA A 207 -13.61 -52.35 1.36
N ALA A 208 -14.51 -51.41 1.07
CA ALA A 208 -15.29 -51.38 -0.16
C ALA A 208 -14.38 -51.24 -1.41
N SER A 209 -13.33 -50.42 -1.32
CA SER A 209 -12.35 -50.25 -2.39
C SER A 209 -11.55 -51.54 -2.66
N LEU A 210 -11.14 -52.26 -1.61
CA LEU A 210 -10.45 -53.54 -1.72
C LEU A 210 -11.37 -54.65 -2.27
N ILE A 211 -12.64 -54.67 -1.86
CA ILE A 211 -13.63 -55.61 -2.40
C ILE A 211 -13.88 -55.34 -3.88
N SER A 212 -13.98 -54.08 -4.29
CA SER A 212 -14.13 -53.70 -5.70
C SER A 212 -12.91 -54.12 -6.53
N ALA A 213 -11.69 -53.96 -6.01
CA ALA A 213 -10.46 -54.37 -6.68
C ALA A 213 -10.34 -55.90 -6.79
N ALA A 214 -10.74 -56.63 -5.75
CA ALA A 214 -10.78 -58.09 -5.78
C ALA A 214 -11.84 -58.60 -6.78
N PHE A 215 -13.00 -57.94 -6.85
CA PHE A 215 -14.06 -58.29 -7.80
C PHE A 215 -13.62 -58.05 -9.24
N THR A 216 -12.98 -56.92 -9.56
CA THR A 216 -12.45 -56.67 -10.92
C THR A 216 -11.32 -57.63 -11.27
N PHE A 217 -10.46 -58.00 -10.32
CA PHE A 217 -9.43 -59.02 -10.54
C PHE A 217 -10.03 -60.38 -10.87
N VAL A 218 -11.00 -60.85 -10.08
CA VAL A 218 -11.69 -62.13 -10.32
C VAL A 218 -12.43 -62.14 -11.66
N VAL A 219 -13.15 -61.07 -11.97
CA VAL A 219 -13.83 -60.87 -13.26
C VAL A 219 -12.84 -60.94 -14.42
N MET A 220 -11.67 -60.30 -14.33
CA MET A 220 -10.65 -60.36 -15.38
C MET A 220 -9.98 -61.74 -15.52
N THR A 221 -9.85 -62.50 -14.44
CA THR A 221 -9.20 -63.82 -14.48
C THR A 221 -10.12 -64.98 -14.84
N TYR A 222 -11.43 -64.89 -14.58
CA TYR A 222 -12.34 -66.04 -14.67
C TYR A 222 -13.53 -65.87 -15.62
N LEU A 223 -13.71 -64.71 -16.27
CA LEU A 223 -14.63 -64.61 -17.40
C LEU A 223 -13.93 -65.01 -18.71
N PRO A 224 -14.48 -66.00 -19.46
CA PRO A 224 -13.94 -66.33 -20.78
C PRO A 224 -14.16 -65.14 -21.72
N LYS A 225 -13.13 -64.82 -22.50
CA LYS A 225 -13.18 -63.79 -23.55
C LYS A 225 -14.20 -64.13 -24.63
#